data_AF-C1DWX2-F1
#
_entry.id   AF-C1DWX2-F1
#
_cell.length_a   1.000
_cell.length_b   1.000
_cell.length_c   1.000
_cell.angle_alpha   90.00
_cell.angle_beta   90.00
_cell.angle_gamma   90.00
#
_symmetry.space_group_name_H-M   'P 1'
#
loop_
_entity.id
_entity.type
_entity.pdbx_description
1 polymer ?
#
loop_
_entity_poly.entity_id
_entity_poly.type
_entity_poly.pdbx_seq_one_letter_code
_entity_poly.pdbx_strand_id
1 'polypeptide(L)'
;MEEFELYWNRYYLENVKIEDYGYAEFISKSMLRVKTDKKTDLIQEGLIVPIKINGKEYRCFVKEITETRIDFIFKQDFEDIDFIKKNTKYLKTFSTSKKYSISEKDFDSINLSPEFINLINLLAEVDDPNSDAESLAFLINPLTLLKNKIIETANSISEGAVEEIKDLPTAISRIGLERLKKLVYQYFELFITTYKSPLPDFEEFNQVNLTKVELFKKLPPLISFQPKKKAGLLLLLLELISSSIVLFVNKDEKYKKLIKNTVKLYSYMTRIYEKVIFGDDFLSINKDFLNRQFKFLVEVNDSYKLAHLILNPQLSLQTQQLNLSNRNLKRAYIFYLIFLGLNYLVYNDKKSGYTLYNKLRRFGMSLNEAVDFLNEVVFFVNKILSALKIKPFLRTPSPVNYTISCRKIFPETGSFVDLIEEFKKVGSGKKKRLVLRTQDTAFTGYLLNYLLNDVEIGLSSKIYVVIPCEAIYSPDSLLVENLSGFDIVYFKNLDKLSPMFYREFYKLWKNFEGIIMGDYSYYSFMDFDKQKIQLFHVIKDSKFDVPLITREKQAYDFIVSKLKDEYISLFETTDFKSIDKINSDLYDFESIAKMLLQE
;
A
#
# COMPACT_ATOMS: atom_id res chain seq x y z
N MET A 1 -0.80 -32.20 -30.58
CA MET A 1 -0.94 -31.63 -29.23
C MET A 1 0.30 -30.80 -28.99
N GLU A 2 0.14 -29.49 -28.94
CA GLU A 2 1.21 -28.49 -28.94
C GLU A 2 2.05 -28.54 -27.66
N GLU A 3 3.35 -28.25 -27.81
CA GLU A 3 4.46 -28.42 -26.85
C GLU A 3 4.42 -27.56 -25.56
N PHE A 4 3.27 -27.02 -25.16
CA PHE A 4 3.19 -25.99 -24.12
C PHE A 4 2.63 -26.41 -22.74
N GLU A 5 2.19 -27.65 -22.54
CA GLU A 5 1.54 -28.07 -21.26
C GLU A 5 2.46 -28.70 -20.20
N LEU A 6 3.77 -28.84 -20.46
CA LEU A 6 4.70 -29.58 -19.57
C LEU A 6 5.35 -28.74 -18.45
N TYR A 7 4.91 -27.50 -18.19
CA TYR A 7 5.62 -26.57 -17.28
C TYR A 7 4.69 -25.74 -16.40
N TRP A 8 4.11 -26.33 -15.36
CA TRP A 8 3.26 -25.57 -14.43
C TRP A 8 4.08 -24.66 -13.51
N ASN A 9 5.12 -25.18 -12.83
CA ASN A 9 6.12 -24.39 -12.11
C ASN A 9 7.52 -25.01 -12.19
N ARG A 10 8.55 -24.16 -12.26
CA ARG A 10 9.97 -24.57 -12.21
C ARG A 10 10.54 -24.29 -10.83
N TYR A 11 11.24 -25.25 -10.24
CA TYR A 11 11.92 -25.15 -8.96
C TYR A 11 13.41 -25.33 -9.17
N TYR A 12 14.13 -24.22 -9.14
CA TYR A 12 15.58 -24.20 -9.19
C TYR A 12 16.20 -24.84 -7.93
N LEU A 13 17.02 -25.87 -8.15
CA LEU A 13 17.64 -26.64 -7.08
C LEU A 13 19.09 -26.19 -6.85
N GLU A 14 19.57 -26.34 -5.62
CA GLU A 14 20.96 -26.13 -5.22
C GLU A 14 21.69 -27.46 -5.04
N ASN A 15 22.80 -27.62 -5.76
CA ASN A 15 23.80 -28.67 -5.55
C ASN A 15 23.26 -30.10 -5.50
N VAL A 16 22.16 -30.39 -6.18
CA VAL A 16 21.63 -31.75 -6.29
C VAL A 16 22.34 -32.47 -7.41
N LYS A 17 23.17 -33.45 -7.07
CA LYS A 17 23.80 -34.34 -8.03
C LYS A 17 22.77 -35.36 -8.52
N ILE A 18 22.64 -35.49 -9.84
CA ILE A 18 21.96 -36.61 -10.48
C ILE A 18 23.06 -37.54 -10.96
N GLU A 19 23.08 -38.75 -10.39
CA GLU A 19 24.10 -39.77 -10.69
C GLU A 19 24.28 -39.92 -12.20
N ASP A 20 25.53 -40.01 -12.64
CA ASP A 20 25.97 -40.16 -14.04
C ASP A 20 25.65 -39.02 -15.02
N TYR A 21 24.72 -38.10 -14.69
CA TYR A 21 24.25 -37.08 -15.63
C TYR A 21 24.74 -35.66 -15.34
N GLY A 22 24.93 -35.29 -14.06
CA GLY A 22 25.42 -33.96 -13.67
C GLY A 22 24.70 -33.39 -12.46
N TYR A 23 24.39 -32.09 -12.49
CA TYR A 23 23.69 -31.41 -11.39
C TYR A 23 22.32 -30.92 -11.84
N ALA A 24 21.27 -31.19 -11.07
CA ALA A 24 19.95 -30.67 -11.35
C ALA A 24 19.95 -29.13 -11.28
N GLU A 25 19.55 -28.49 -12.38
CA GLU A 25 19.40 -27.05 -12.47
C GLU A 25 18.02 -26.61 -11.97
N PHE A 26 16.98 -27.25 -12.49
CA PHE A 26 15.62 -27.12 -11.98
C PHE A 26 14.84 -28.42 -12.14
N ILE A 27 13.81 -28.56 -11.32
CA ILE A 27 12.83 -29.62 -11.40
C ILE A 27 11.41 -29.02 -11.49
N SER A 28 10.50 -29.76 -12.08
CA SER A 28 9.06 -29.49 -12.14
C SER A 28 8.32 -30.82 -12.03
N LYS A 29 6.99 -30.77 -12.00
CA LYS A 29 6.16 -31.99 -11.96
C LYS A 29 6.44 -32.96 -13.09
N SER A 30 6.72 -32.45 -14.29
CA SER A 30 6.84 -33.22 -15.52
C SER A 30 8.25 -33.23 -16.11
N MET A 31 9.19 -32.48 -15.55
CA MET A 31 10.53 -32.36 -16.13
C MET A 31 11.62 -32.09 -15.10
N LEU A 32 12.81 -32.61 -15.37
CA LEU A 32 14.08 -32.30 -14.73
C LEU A 32 15.06 -31.77 -15.78
N ARG A 33 15.66 -30.60 -15.53
CA ARG A 33 16.83 -30.13 -16.29
C ARG A 33 18.09 -30.38 -15.48
N VAL A 34 19.10 -30.97 -16.11
CA VAL A 34 20.41 -31.24 -15.54
C VAL A 34 21.45 -30.41 -16.28
N LYS A 35 22.22 -29.60 -15.55
CA LYS A 35 23.43 -28.99 -16.07
C LYS A 35 24.53 -30.06 -16.12
N THR A 36 25.15 -30.20 -17.27
CA THR A 36 26.22 -31.18 -17.50
C THR A 36 27.42 -30.51 -18.15
N ASP A 37 28.61 -31.02 -17.85
CA ASP A 37 29.88 -30.69 -18.50
C ASP A 37 30.34 -31.83 -19.43
N LYS A 38 29.54 -32.90 -19.53
CA LYS A 38 29.86 -34.09 -20.32
C LYS A 38 29.02 -34.09 -21.60
N LYS A 39 29.66 -34.34 -22.75
CA LYS A 39 28.95 -34.95 -23.89
C LYS A 39 28.60 -36.37 -23.44
N THR A 40 27.34 -36.61 -23.12
CA THR A 40 26.93 -37.94 -22.65
C THR A 40 26.85 -38.88 -23.84
N ASP A 41 27.97 -39.50 -24.21
CA ASP A 41 28.04 -40.56 -25.23
C ASP A 41 27.16 -41.77 -24.87
N LEU A 42 26.66 -41.83 -23.63
CA LEU A 42 25.82 -42.88 -23.04
C LEU A 42 24.30 -42.66 -23.21
N ILE A 43 23.86 -41.54 -23.79
CA ILE A 43 22.43 -41.21 -23.91
C ILE A 43 22.15 -40.53 -25.25
N GLN A 44 21.03 -40.89 -25.86
CA GLN A 44 20.52 -40.26 -27.07
C GLN A 44 19.14 -39.65 -26.79
N GLU A 45 18.85 -38.54 -27.48
CA GLU A 45 17.50 -37.98 -27.53
C GLU A 45 16.51 -39.05 -27.99
N GLY A 46 15.31 -39.07 -27.41
CA GLY A 46 14.29 -40.07 -27.72
C GLY A 46 14.30 -41.32 -26.84
N LEU A 47 15.35 -41.56 -26.05
CA LEU A 47 15.43 -42.73 -25.16
C LEU A 47 14.65 -42.53 -23.86
N ILE A 48 14.22 -43.65 -23.26
CA ILE A 48 13.70 -43.68 -21.90
C ILE A 48 14.78 -44.23 -20.99
N VAL A 49 15.18 -43.43 -20.01
CA VAL A 49 16.23 -43.79 -19.02
C VAL A 49 15.67 -43.72 -17.60
N PRO A 50 16.11 -44.61 -16.69
CA PRO A 50 15.81 -44.48 -15.27
C PRO A 50 16.68 -43.37 -14.66
N ILE A 51 16.03 -42.44 -13.95
CA ILE A 51 16.69 -41.39 -13.17
C ILE A 51 16.35 -41.60 -11.69
N LYS A 52 17.38 -41.74 -10.84
CA LYS A 52 17.20 -41.89 -9.40
C LYS A 52 17.23 -40.51 -8.72
N ILE A 53 16.15 -40.18 -8.01
CA ILE A 53 16.01 -38.93 -7.25
C ILE A 53 15.50 -39.30 -5.85
N ASN A 54 16.25 -38.91 -4.82
CA ASN A 54 15.91 -39.18 -3.41
C ASN A 54 15.59 -40.67 -3.12
N GLY A 55 16.35 -41.59 -3.73
CA GLY A 55 16.14 -43.03 -3.57
C GLY A 55 15.00 -43.63 -4.40
N LYS A 56 14.14 -42.81 -5.03
CA LYS A 56 13.08 -43.26 -5.94
C LYS A 56 13.56 -43.18 -7.39
N GLU A 57 13.24 -44.21 -8.17
CA GLU A 57 13.54 -44.27 -9.60
C GLU A 57 12.36 -43.73 -10.41
N TYR A 58 12.65 -42.82 -11.34
CA TYR A 58 11.70 -42.22 -12.26
C TYR A 58 12.09 -42.58 -13.68
N ARG A 59 11.13 -43.07 -14.47
CA ARG A 59 11.34 -43.29 -15.90
C ARG A 59 11.23 -41.95 -16.62
N CYS A 60 12.30 -41.54 -17.30
CA CYS A 60 12.38 -40.25 -17.95
C CYS A 60 12.66 -40.40 -19.44
N PHE A 61 11.94 -39.65 -20.26
CA PHE A 61 12.23 -39.48 -21.67
C PHE A 61 13.26 -38.38 -21.87
N VAL A 62 14.29 -38.63 -22.65
CA VAL A 62 15.35 -37.66 -22.96
C VAL A 62 14.86 -36.77 -24.10
N LYS A 63 14.54 -35.51 -23.76
CA LYS A 63 13.95 -34.54 -24.70
C LYS A 63 15.01 -33.86 -25.55
N GLU A 64 16.00 -33.27 -24.91
CA GLU A 64 17.02 -32.42 -25.54
C GLU A 64 18.36 -32.63 -24.84
N ILE A 65 19.43 -32.77 -25.62
CA ILE A 65 20.81 -32.79 -25.15
C ILE A 65 21.57 -31.66 -25.82
N THR A 66 22.18 -30.79 -25.03
CA THR A 66 23.14 -29.79 -25.51
C THR A 66 24.49 -29.99 -24.83
N GLU A 67 25.50 -29.21 -25.24
CA GLU A 67 26.82 -29.27 -24.63
C GLU A 67 26.84 -28.89 -23.14
N THR A 68 25.78 -28.26 -22.62
CA THR A 68 25.73 -27.75 -21.25
C THR A 68 24.55 -28.24 -20.43
N ARG A 69 23.56 -28.91 -21.05
CA ARG A 69 22.36 -29.38 -20.37
C ARG A 69 21.75 -30.63 -20.98
N ILE A 70 21.02 -31.36 -20.14
CA ILE A 70 20.15 -32.47 -20.53
C ILE A 70 18.77 -32.24 -19.95
N ASP A 71 17.76 -32.41 -20.79
CA ASP A 71 16.36 -32.19 -20.47
C ASP A 71 15.61 -33.52 -20.41
N PHE A 72 15.17 -33.90 -19.20
CA PHE A 72 14.46 -35.15 -18.93
C PHE A 72 12.97 -34.88 -18.67
N ILE A 73 12.08 -35.49 -19.44
CA ILE A 73 10.62 -35.46 -19.19
C ILE A 73 10.23 -36.70 -18.39
N PHE A 74 9.62 -36.51 -17.23
CA PHE A 74 9.11 -37.63 -16.43
C PHE A 74 7.94 -38.32 -17.14
N LYS A 75 7.96 -39.66 -17.21
CA LYS A 75 6.81 -40.45 -17.69
C LYS A 75 5.70 -40.57 -16.64
N GLN A 76 6.05 -40.37 -15.37
CA GLN A 76 5.15 -40.30 -14.24
C GLN A 76 5.49 -39.03 -13.47
N ASP A 77 4.48 -38.24 -13.13
CA ASP A 77 4.69 -36.98 -12.43
C ASP A 77 5.61 -37.16 -11.21
N PHE A 78 6.61 -36.31 -11.11
CA PHE A 78 7.44 -36.20 -9.92
C PHE A 78 6.60 -35.57 -8.82
N GLU A 79 6.46 -36.21 -7.65
CA GLU A 79 5.53 -35.75 -6.58
C GLU A 79 6.22 -35.45 -5.23
N ASP A 80 7.55 -35.54 -5.16
CA ASP A 80 8.29 -35.38 -3.90
C ASP A 80 8.52 -33.89 -3.56
N ILE A 81 7.54 -33.30 -2.90
CA ILE A 81 7.55 -31.91 -2.43
C ILE A 81 8.69 -31.66 -1.45
N ASP A 82 8.93 -32.59 -0.54
CA ASP A 82 9.89 -32.40 0.54
C ASP A 82 11.31 -32.37 -0.01
N PHE A 83 11.58 -33.14 -1.07
CA PHE A 83 12.81 -33.01 -1.84
C PHE A 83 12.97 -31.61 -2.44
N ILE A 84 11.93 -31.03 -3.04
CA ILE A 84 11.99 -29.67 -3.59
C ILE A 84 12.28 -28.67 -2.46
N LYS A 85 11.54 -28.74 -1.36
CA LYS A 85 11.72 -27.85 -0.20
C LYS A 85 13.13 -27.97 0.39
N LYS A 86 13.67 -29.19 0.49
CA LYS A 86 15.02 -29.40 1.06
C LYS A 86 16.13 -28.85 0.17
N ASN A 87 15.94 -28.86 -1.15
CA ASN A 87 16.99 -28.56 -2.12
C ASN A 87 16.80 -27.21 -2.85
N THR A 88 15.79 -26.43 -2.52
CA THR A 88 15.59 -25.07 -3.07
C THR A 88 16.29 -24.04 -2.18
N LYS A 89 16.92 -23.02 -2.76
CA LYS A 89 17.48 -21.90 -2.00
C LYS A 89 16.39 -20.99 -1.43
N TYR A 90 16.50 -20.68 -0.14
CA TYR A 90 15.64 -19.70 0.53
C TYR A 90 16.40 -18.42 0.83
N LEU A 91 15.70 -17.30 0.74
CA LEU A 91 16.18 -16.04 1.31
C LEU A 91 16.16 -16.13 2.83
N LYS A 92 17.18 -15.59 3.48
CA LYS A 92 17.26 -15.51 4.93
C LYS A 92 16.33 -14.42 5.43
N THR A 93 15.59 -14.72 6.48
CA THR A 93 14.81 -13.74 7.24
C THR A 93 15.62 -13.21 8.41
N PHE A 94 15.53 -11.92 8.69
CA PHE A 94 16.16 -11.27 9.82
C PHE A 94 15.10 -10.79 10.83
N SER A 95 15.22 -11.25 12.07
CA SER A 95 14.37 -10.86 13.18
C SER A 95 15.07 -9.87 14.10
N THR A 96 14.35 -8.85 14.54
CA THR A 96 14.80 -7.88 15.54
C THR A 96 14.03 -8.07 16.84
N SER A 97 14.68 -7.83 17.98
CA SER A 97 13.98 -7.63 19.25
C SER A 97 13.49 -6.18 19.34
N LYS A 98 12.22 -5.99 19.75
CA LYS A 98 11.69 -4.65 19.99
C LYS A 98 12.43 -4.00 21.17
N LYS A 99 12.73 -2.71 21.03
CA LYS A 99 13.35 -1.87 22.06
C LYS A 99 12.32 -1.38 23.08
N TYR A 100 11.13 -1.02 22.61
CA TYR A 100 10.03 -0.54 23.44
C TYR A 100 8.81 -1.44 23.32
N SER A 101 7.97 -1.42 24.35
CA SER A 101 6.62 -1.98 24.31
C SER A 101 5.58 -0.87 24.43
N ILE A 102 4.43 -1.11 23.81
CA ILE A 102 3.24 -0.26 23.89
C ILE A 102 2.23 -0.99 24.76
N SER A 103 1.82 -0.34 25.84
CA SER A 103 0.86 -0.82 26.81
C SER A 103 -0.45 -0.05 26.71
N GLU A 104 -1.51 -0.55 27.36
CA GLU A 104 -2.79 0.17 27.42
C GLU A 104 -2.65 1.57 28.05
N LYS A 105 -1.84 1.69 29.11
CA LYS A 105 -1.57 2.96 29.78
C LYS A 105 -0.92 4.00 28.86
N ASP A 106 -0.19 3.55 27.83
CA ASP A 106 0.39 4.47 26.86
C ASP A 106 -0.71 5.15 26.04
N PHE A 107 -1.78 4.45 25.66
CA PHE A 107 -2.92 5.08 24.98
C PHE A 107 -3.63 6.10 25.87
N ASP A 108 -3.77 5.82 27.16
CA ASP A 108 -4.38 6.74 28.12
C ASP A 108 -3.52 7.99 28.35
N SER A 109 -2.21 7.92 28.05
CA SER A 109 -1.30 9.07 28.14
C SER A 109 -1.47 10.09 27.01
N ILE A 110 -2.21 9.75 25.95
CA ILE A 110 -2.56 10.68 24.87
C ILE A 110 -3.61 11.67 25.41
N ASN A 111 -3.14 12.78 25.98
CA ASN A 111 -4.00 13.77 26.59
C ASN A 111 -4.68 14.64 25.51
N LEU A 112 -5.95 14.37 25.22
CA LEU A 112 -6.76 15.18 24.31
C LEU A 112 -7.57 16.20 25.11
N SER A 113 -7.55 17.48 24.67
CA SER A 113 -8.34 18.50 25.34
C SER A 113 -9.85 18.17 25.19
N PRO A 114 -10.68 18.47 26.21
CA PRO A 114 -12.13 18.31 26.09
C PRO A 114 -12.70 19.08 24.90
N GLU A 115 -12.14 20.25 24.59
CA GLU A 115 -12.50 21.04 23.41
C GLU A 115 -12.27 20.26 22.11
N PHE A 116 -11.13 19.58 21.97
CA PHE A 116 -10.82 18.75 20.81
C PHE A 116 -11.85 17.62 20.65
N ILE A 117 -12.11 16.88 21.72
CA ILE A 117 -13.06 15.76 21.72
C ILE A 117 -14.47 16.24 21.32
N ASN A 118 -14.94 17.32 21.93
CA ASN A 118 -16.25 17.90 21.64
C ASN A 118 -16.36 18.39 20.19
N LEU A 119 -15.31 18.99 19.64
CA LEU A 119 -15.29 19.42 18.24
C LEU A 119 -15.36 18.23 17.25
N ILE A 120 -14.61 17.15 17.52
CA ILE A 120 -14.66 15.94 16.68
C ILE A 120 -16.05 15.30 16.72
N ASN A 121 -16.66 15.21 17.90
CA ASN A 121 -18.02 14.69 18.07
C ASN A 121 -19.05 15.61 17.39
N LEU A 122 -18.93 16.94 17.54
CA LEU A 122 -19.79 17.91 16.87
C LEU A 122 -19.72 17.79 15.35
N LEU A 123 -18.53 17.55 14.79
CA LEU A 123 -18.39 17.37 13.35
C LEU A 123 -19.07 16.09 12.88
N ALA A 124 -18.99 15.00 13.64
CA ALA A 124 -19.73 13.78 13.34
C ALA A 124 -21.24 14.02 13.33
N GLU A 125 -21.75 14.80 14.29
CA GLU A 125 -23.17 15.05 14.53
C GLU A 125 -23.78 16.08 13.57
N VAL A 126 -23.11 17.18 13.24
CA VAL A 126 -23.75 18.35 12.59
C VAL A 126 -24.29 18.13 11.16
N ASP A 127 -23.98 17.01 10.49
CA ASP A 127 -24.67 16.61 9.23
C ASP A 127 -25.49 15.32 9.37
N ASP A 128 -25.65 14.76 10.56
CA ASP A 128 -26.62 13.69 10.73
C ASP A 128 -28.03 14.29 10.59
N PRO A 129 -28.85 13.79 9.66
CA PRO A 129 -30.20 14.30 9.46
C PRO A 129 -31.12 14.08 10.68
N ASN A 130 -30.72 13.22 11.63
CA ASN A 130 -31.48 12.93 12.85
C ASN A 130 -31.02 13.77 14.06
N SER A 131 -30.00 14.61 13.92
CA SER A 131 -29.56 15.48 15.02
C SER A 131 -30.57 16.57 15.31
N ASP A 132 -30.82 16.81 16.59
CA ASP A 132 -31.69 17.88 17.07
C ASP A 132 -30.88 19.06 17.64
N ALA A 133 -31.57 20.17 17.93
CA ALA A 133 -30.92 21.38 18.43
C ALA A 133 -30.33 21.19 19.84
N GLU A 134 -30.87 20.27 20.65
CA GLU A 134 -30.40 20.01 22.01
C GLU A 134 -29.09 19.21 22.01
N SER A 135 -29.01 18.16 21.18
CA SER A 135 -27.80 17.35 21.02
C SER A 135 -26.64 18.19 20.48
N LEU A 136 -26.91 19.05 19.50
CA LEU A 136 -25.93 19.99 18.97
C LEU A 136 -25.55 21.06 20.00
N ALA A 137 -26.52 21.61 20.74
CA ALA A 137 -26.24 22.58 21.80
C ALA A 137 -25.35 21.98 22.90
N PHE A 138 -25.57 20.72 23.29
CA PHE A 138 -24.73 20.03 24.28
C PHE A 138 -23.26 19.95 23.85
N LEU A 139 -23.00 19.62 22.57
CA LEU A 139 -21.65 19.54 22.02
C LEU A 139 -21.00 20.92 21.78
N ILE A 140 -21.80 21.94 21.47
CA ILE A 140 -21.32 23.32 21.22
C ILE A 140 -21.09 24.09 22.51
N ASN A 141 -21.84 23.81 23.58
CA ASN A 141 -21.77 24.59 24.82
C ASN A 141 -20.35 24.69 25.43
N PRO A 142 -19.52 23.63 25.42
CA PRO A 142 -18.11 23.70 25.86
C PRO A 142 -17.18 24.46 24.90
N LEU A 143 -17.60 24.72 23.66
CA LEU A 143 -16.82 25.40 22.61
C LEU A 143 -17.14 26.90 22.65
N THR A 144 -16.67 27.60 23.69
CA THR A 144 -17.08 28.98 24.02
C THR A 144 -17.00 29.96 22.84
N LEU A 145 -15.94 29.90 22.04
CA LEU A 145 -15.77 30.78 20.88
C LEU A 145 -16.84 30.53 19.80
N LEU A 146 -17.14 29.26 19.50
CA LEU A 146 -18.19 28.89 18.56
C LEU A 146 -19.58 29.24 19.11
N LYS A 147 -19.84 28.93 20.39
CA LYS A 147 -21.09 29.28 21.09
C LYS A 147 -21.38 30.78 20.97
N ASN A 148 -20.41 31.62 21.32
CA ASN A 148 -20.55 33.07 21.26
C ASN A 148 -20.82 33.53 19.82
N LYS A 149 -20.14 32.94 18.83
CA LYS A 149 -20.35 33.30 17.43
C LYS A 149 -21.74 32.94 16.92
N ILE A 150 -22.29 31.81 17.35
CA ILE A 150 -23.66 31.39 17.02
C ILE A 150 -24.68 32.35 17.61
N ILE A 151 -24.52 32.73 18.89
CA ILE A 151 -25.42 33.68 19.56
C ILE A 151 -25.37 35.06 18.89
N GLU A 152 -24.17 35.58 18.60
CA GLU A 152 -23.97 36.84 17.86
C GLU A 152 -24.65 36.80 16.48
N THR A 153 -24.48 35.69 15.76
CA THR A 153 -25.11 35.51 14.44
C THR A 153 -26.63 35.42 14.55
N ALA A 154 -27.17 34.75 15.57
CA ALA A 154 -28.62 34.65 15.79
C ALA A 154 -29.25 36.01 16.07
N ASN A 155 -28.59 36.85 16.88
CA ASN A 155 -29.09 38.18 17.24
C ASN A 155 -29.00 39.20 16.08
N SER A 156 -28.05 39.03 15.14
CA SER A 156 -27.91 39.91 13.96
C SER A 156 -28.89 39.63 12.82
N ILE A 157 -29.60 38.49 12.82
CA ILE A 157 -30.58 38.14 11.77
C ILE A 157 -31.88 38.94 11.91
N SER A 158 -32.12 39.54 13.05
CA SER A 158 -33.33 40.29 13.34
C SER A 158 -33.05 41.73 13.66
N GLU A 159 -33.01 42.55 12.61
CA GLU A 159 -33.29 43.98 12.74
C GLU A 159 -34.76 44.12 13.20
N GLY A 160 -34.99 44.19 14.51
CA GLY A 160 -36.32 44.42 15.11
C GLY A 160 -36.86 43.38 16.10
N ALA A 161 -36.08 42.38 16.53
CA ALA A 161 -36.53 41.49 17.61
C ALA A 161 -36.43 42.17 18.99
N VAL A 162 -37.51 42.10 19.77
CA VAL A 162 -37.68 42.78 21.06
C VAL A 162 -36.82 42.16 22.18
N GLU A 163 -36.35 40.91 22.01
CA GLU A 163 -35.56 40.19 23.02
C GLU A 163 -34.26 39.61 22.44
N GLU A 164 -33.16 39.83 23.18
CA GLU A 164 -31.83 39.29 22.92
C GLU A 164 -31.79 37.78 23.25
N ILE A 165 -31.42 36.94 22.28
CA ILE A 165 -31.27 35.50 22.51
C ILE A 165 -29.98 35.26 23.30
N LYS A 166 -30.12 34.54 24.42
CA LYS A 166 -29.01 34.17 25.31
C LYS A 166 -28.80 32.67 25.40
N ASP A 167 -29.81 31.88 25.07
CA ASP A 167 -29.74 30.43 25.09
C ASP A 167 -29.35 29.86 23.71
N LEU A 168 -28.56 28.80 23.75
CA LEU A 168 -27.96 28.19 22.55
C LEU A 168 -28.97 27.39 21.70
N PRO A 169 -29.91 26.60 22.27
CA PRO A 169 -30.92 25.90 21.47
C PRO A 169 -31.81 26.85 20.65
N THR A 170 -32.24 27.98 21.22
CA THR A 170 -33.02 28.99 20.50
C THR A 170 -32.17 29.70 19.45
N ALA A 171 -30.90 30.00 19.75
CA ALA A 171 -29.97 30.56 18.76
C ALA A 171 -29.79 29.63 17.55
N ILE A 172 -29.58 28.32 17.78
CA ILE A 172 -29.48 27.29 16.75
C ILE A 172 -30.75 27.23 15.89
N SER A 173 -31.91 27.17 16.55
CA SER A 173 -33.21 27.11 15.87
C SER A 173 -33.44 28.33 14.98
N ARG A 174 -33.01 29.52 15.43
CA ARG A 174 -33.16 30.78 14.67
C ARG A 174 -32.22 30.88 13.48
N ILE A 175 -30.95 30.50 13.62
CA ILE A 175 -30.00 30.58 12.49
C ILE A 175 -30.25 29.47 11.45
N GLY A 176 -30.85 28.36 11.89
CA GLY A 176 -31.08 27.17 11.08
C GLY A 176 -29.82 26.31 10.89
N LEU A 177 -30.04 25.03 10.59
CA LEU A 177 -28.97 24.02 10.50
C LEU A 177 -27.92 24.34 9.43
N GLU A 178 -28.30 24.88 8.28
CA GLU A 178 -27.34 25.18 7.20
C GLU A 178 -26.36 26.30 7.58
N ARG A 179 -26.82 27.35 8.27
CA ARG A 179 -25.92 28.39 8.79
C ARG A 179 -25.10 27.88 9.94
N LEU A 180 -25.68 27.05 10.82
CA LEU A 180 -24.94 26.40 11.90
C LEU A 180 -23.78 25.56 11.35
N LYS A 181 -24.04 24.68 10.38
CA LYS A 181 -23.00 23.87 9.71
C LYS A 181 -21.85 24.74 9.22
N LYS A 182 -22.16 25.85 8.53
CA LYS A 182 -21.15 26.79 8.04
C LYS A 182 -20.28 27.36 9.17
N LEU A 183 -20.89 27.77 10.29
CA LEU A 183 -20.17 28.28 11.46
C LEU A 183 -19.30 27.20 12.11
N VAL A 184 -19.82 25.97 12.25
CA VAL A 184 -19.07 24.82 12.79
C VAL A 184 -17.85 24.51 11.91
N TYR A 185 -18.00 24.51 10.59
CA TYR A 185 -16.88 24.27 9.67
C TYR A 185 -15.83 25.38 9.71
N GLN A 186 -16.25 26.65 9.78
CA GLN A 186 -15.33 27.76 9.94
C GLN A 186 -14.56 27.67 11.27
N TYR A 187 -15.24 27.27 12.35
CA TYR A 187 -14.60 27.05 13.63
C TYR A 187 -13.60 25.90 13.58
N PHE A 188 -13.96 24.80 12.90
CA PHE A 188 -13.07 23.67 12.71
C PHE A 188 -11.80 24.02 11.91
N GLU A 189 -11.94 24.77 10.82
CA GLU A 189 -10.81 25.25 10.04
C GLU A 189 -9.88 26.11 10.91
N LEU A 190 -10.45 27.06 11.67
CA LEU A 190 -9.68 27.87 12.62
C LEU A 190 -8.98 26.96 13.64
N PHE A 191 -9.71 26.05 14.27
CA PHE A 191 -9.18 25.15 15.28
C PHE A 191 -7.99 24.35 14.77
N ILE A 192 -8.11 23.70 13.59
CA ILE A 192 -7.03 22.93 12.97
C ILE A 192 -5.79 23.80 12.74
N THR A 193 -5.97 25.01 12.23
CA THR A 193 -4.85 25.90 11.90
C THR A 193 -4.12 26.48 13.09
N THR A 194 -4.82 26.60 14.22
CA THR A 194 -4.25 27.10 15.47
C THR A 194 -3.79 25.98 16.40
N TYR A 195 -4.05 24.72 16.03
CA TYR A 195 -3.68 23.58 16.85
C TYR A 195 -2.16 23.46 16.95
N LYS A 196 -1.64 23.38 18.17
CA LYS A 196 -0.21 23.20 18.39
C LYS A 196 0.20 21.80 17.97
N SER A 197 1.14 21.70 17.02
CA SER A 197 1.65 20.40 16.57
C SER A 197 2.07 19.53 17.77
N PRO A 198 1.54 18.30 17.90
CA PRO A 198 2.03 17.33 18.89
C PRO A 198 3.35 16.69 18.42
N LEU A 199 3.80 17.01 17.21
CA LEU A 199 5.04 16.56 16.58
C LEU A 199 5.95 17.80 16.45
N PRO A 200 6.81 18.11 17.43
CA PRO A 200 7.47 19.42 17.53
C PRO A 200 8.35 19.76 16.31
N ASP A 201 8.95 18.74 15.71
CA ASP A 201 9.86 18.87 14.58
C ASP A 201 9.13 18.69 13.22
N PHE A 202 7.79 18.59 13.23
CA PHE A 202 7.00 18.45 12.01
C PHE A 202 6.79 19.80 11.35
N GLU A 203 7.65 20.07 10.37
CA GLU A 203 7.67 21.28 9.58
C GLU A 203 6.36 21.39 8.78
N GLU A 204 5.80 22.61 8.70
CA GLU A 204 4.56 22.89 7.97
C GLU A 204 3.29 22.16 8.44
N PHE A 205 3.25 21.65 9.69
CA PHE A 205 2.10 20.93 10.26
C PHE A 205 0.72 21.56 9.94
N ASN A 206 0.59 22.87 10.15
CA ASN A 206 -0.65 23.60 9.89
C ASN A 206 -1.01 23.64 8.39
N GLN A 207 0.00 23.79 7.52
CA GLN A 207 -0.22 23.76 6.07
C GLN A 207 -0.66 22.37 5.61
N VAL A 208 -0.06 21.31 6.16
CA VAL A 208 -0.43 19.92 5.85
C VAL A 208 -1.88 19.66 6.20
N ASN A 209 -2.32 20.05 7.40
CA ASN A 209 -3.70 19.80 7.83
C ASN A 209 -4.71 20.61 7.00
N LEU A 210 -4.42 21.88 6.66
CA LEU A 210 -5.26 22.65 5.74
C LEU A 210 -5.32 22.03 4.34
N THR A 211 -4.17 21.61 3.82
CA THR A 211 -4.09 21.00 2.48
C THR A 211 -4.86 19.68 2.45
N LYS A 212 -4.83 18.89 3.53
CA LYS A 212 -5.68 17.68 3.69
C LYS A 212 -7.15 18.03 3.56
N VAL A 213 -7.62 19.07 4.25
CA VAL A 213 -9.02 19.53 4.21
C VAL A 213 -9.41 19.93 2.79
N GLU A 214 -8.62 20.77 2.14
CA GLU A 214 -8.95 21.28 0.80
C GLU A 214 -8.90 20.18 -0.27
N LEU A 215 -7.89 19.30 -0.24
CA LEU A 215 -7.85 18.15 -1.14
C LEU A 215 -9.04 17.21 -0.92
N PHE A 216 -9.42 16.94 0.34
CA PHE A 216 -10.57 16.09 0.65
C PHE A 216 -11.91 16.74 0.26
N LYS A 217 -12.01 18.07 0.17
CA LYS A 217 -13.21 18.73 -0.40
C LYS A 217 -13.29 18.54 -1.91
N LYS A 218 -12.15 18.62 -2.60
CA LYS A 218 -12.05 18.69 -4.06
C LYS A 218 -11.97 17.34 -4.78
N LEU A 219 -11.34 16.33 -4.19
CA LEU A 219 -11.12 15.02 -4.83
C LEU A 219 -12.35 14.10 -4.85
N PRO A 220 -13.15 13.94 -3.77
CA PRO A 220 -14.26 13.00 -3.77
C PRO A 220 -15.28 13.20 -4.89
N PRO A 221 -15.67 14.44 -5.29
CA PRO A 221 -16.57 14.66 -6.42
C PRO A 221 -16.09 14.07 -7.75
N LEU A 222 -14.78 13.85 -7.94
CA LEU A 222 -14.22 13.26 -9.17
C LEU A 222 -14.48 11.76 -9.27
N ILE A 223 -14.75 11.11 -8.14
CA ILE A 223 -15.06 9.68 -8.07
C ILE A 223 -16.55 9.59 -7.81
N SER A 224 -17.27 8.72 -8.53
CA SER A 224 -18.70 8.45 -8.32
C SER A 224 -18.94 7.83 -6.92
N PHE A 225 -18.89 8.69 -5.92
CA PHE A 225 -18.83 8.37 -4.51
C PHE A 225 -19.49 9.50 -3.72
N GLN A 226 -20.52 9.16 -2.96
CA GLN A 226 -21.06 10.03 -1.91
C GLN A 226 -20.67 9.44 -0.55
N PRO A 227 -19.49 9.76 -0.01
CA PRO A 227 -19.14 9.28 1.32
C PRO A 227 -20.05 9.91 2.37
N LYS A 228 -20.14 9.27 3.54
CA LYS A 228 -20.14 10.02 4.81
C LYS A 228 -18.83 10.83 4.86
N LYS A 229 -18.78 11.97 4.16
CA LYS A 229 -17.57 12.75 3.83
C LYS A 229 -16.72 13.01 5.08
N LYS A 230 -17.37 13.30 6.20
CA LYS A 230 -16.70 13.75 7.41
C LYS A 230 -15.83 12.73 8.12
N ALA A 231 -16.30 11.49 8.27
CA ALA A 231 -15.52 10.48 9.01
C ALA A 231 -14.14 10.26 8.36
N GLY A 232 -14.08 10.28 7.03
CA GLY A 232 -12.83 10.16 6.31
C GLY A 232 -11.89 11.36 6.54
N LEU A 233 -12.42 12.57 6.47
CA LEU A 233 -11.66 13.79 6.76
C LEU A 233 -11.16 13.81 8.21
N LEU A 234 -12.03 13.48 9.17
CA LEU A 234 -11.69 13.43 10.59
C LEU A 234 -10.54 12.44 10.83
N LEU A 235 -10.60 11.24 10.25
CA LEU A 235 -9.53 10.26 10.39
C LEU A 235 -8.18 10.79 9.87
N LEU A 236 -8.16 11.42 8.70
CA LEU A 236 -6.92 12.00 8.13
C LEU A 236 -6.32 13.10 9.02
N LEU A 237 -7.17 13.83 9.76
CA LEU A 237 -6.73 14.89 10.65
C LEU A 237 -6.25 14.34 11.99
N LEU A 238 -6.95 13.36 12.57
CA LEU A 238 -6.49 12.63 13.76
C LEU A 238 -5.11 12.00 13.52
N GLU A 239 -4.87 11.51 12.30
CA GLU A 239 -3.57 11.41 11.61
C GLU A 239 -2.40 12.03 12.39
N LEU A 240 -2.38 13.36 12.36
CA LEU A 240 -1.24 14.16 12.78
C LEU A 240 -1.48 14.85 14.11
N ILE A 241 -2.74 15.06 14.48
CA ILE A 241 -3.13 15.86 15.64
C ILE A 241 -3.20 15.02 16.92
N SER A 242 -3.59 13.76 16.80
CA SER A 242 -3.98 12.95 17.96
C SER A 242 -4.06 11.49 17.55
N SER A 243 -2.94 10.93 17.12
CA SER A 243 -2.83 9.52 16.74
C SER A 243 -1.81 8.81 17.61
N SER A 244 -1.78 7.50 17.45
CA SER A 244 -0.76 6.65 18.03
C SER A 244 0.68 7.00 17.63
N ILE A 245 0.90 7.87 16.62
CA ILE A 245 2.23 8.40 16.27
C ILE A 245 2.84 9.19 17.44
N VAL A 246 2.02 9.90 18.22
CA VAL A 246 2.49 10.67 19.39
C VAL A 246 3.13 9.74 20.44
N LEU A 247 2.65 8.49 20.55
CA LEU A 247 3.24 7.49 21.44
C LEU A 247 4.68 7.18 21.05
N PHE A 248 4.95 7.07 19.76
CA PHE A 248 6.28 6.80 19.24
C PHE A 248 7.21 7.99 19.44
N VAL A 249 6.73 9.20 19.15
CA VAL A 249 7.47 10.45 19.36
C VAL A 249 7.87 10.64 20.83
N ASN A 250 6.98 10.30 21.76
CA ASN A 250 7.26 10.45 23.19
C ASN A 250 8.23 9.39 23.73
N LYS A 251 8.34 8.22 23.09
CA LYS A 251 9.18 7.11 23.56
C LYS A 251 10.58 7.09 22.93
N ASP A 252 10.74 7.60 21.71
CA ASP A 252 12.03 7.55 21.00
C ASP A 252 12.38 8.89 20.32
N GLU A 253 13.49 9.50 20.77
CA GLU A 253 13.97 10.79 20.26
C GLU A 253 14.48 10.73 18.80
N LYS A 254 14.94 9.56 18.33
CA LYS A 254 15.35 9.40 16.93
C LYS A 254 14.10 9.35 16.02
N TYR A 255 13.05 8.67 16.44
CA TYR A 255 11.75 8.69 15.78
C TYR A 255 11.16 10.12 15.71
N LYS A 256 11.23 10.87 16.81
CA LYS A 256 10.81 12.28 16.84
C LYS A 256 11.53 13.14 15.81
N LYS A 257 12.85 13.01 15.71
CA LYS A 257 13.67 13.70 14.70
C LYS A 257 13.44 13.18 13.28
N LEU A 258 12.92 11.96 13.12
CA LEU A 258 12.62 11.33 11.84
C LEU A 258 11.36 11.92 11.21
N ILE A 259 10.28 12.05 11.99
CA ILE A 259 8.95 12.45 11.49
C ILE A 259 8.83 13.97 11.39
N LYS A 260 9.57 14.54 10.43
CA LYS A 260 9.53 15.98 10.16
C LYS A 260 8.51 16.39 9.10
N ASN A 261 8.06 15.46 8.26
CA ASN A 261 7.16 15.74 7.15
C ASN A 261 6.35 14.51 6.73
N THR A 262 5.37 14.70 5.83
CA THR A 262 4.51 13.61 5.34
C THR A 262 5.25 12.60 4.46
N VAL A 263 6.30 13.02 3.74
CA VAL A 263 7.10 12.10 2.91
C VAL A 263 7.76 11.04 3.79
N LYS A 264 8.39 11.47 4.89
CA LYS A 264 8.97 10.56 5.89
C LYS A 264 7.87 9.78 6.61
N LEU A 265 6.77 10.41 7.00
CA LEU A 265 5.67 9.73 7.69
C LEU A 265 5.02 8.62 6.86
N TYR A 266 4.84 8.81 5.56
CA TYR A 266 4.18 7.85 4.68
C TYR A 266 5.14 6.85 4.05
N SER A 267 6.43 6.91 4.38
CA SER A 267 7.43 6.01 3.81
C SER A 267 7.32 4.58 4.35
N TYR A 268 7.63 3.61 3.50
CA TYR A 268 7.79 2.22 3.90
C TYR A 268 8.85 2.05 5.00
N MET A 269 10.01 2.72 4.85
CA MET A 269 11.11 2.62 5.80
C MET A 269 10.75 3.10 7.21
N THR A 270 9.89 4.11 7.34
CA THR A 270 9.37 4.51 8.66
C THR A 270 8.53 3.41 9.30
N ARG A 271 7.69 2.70 8.53
CA ARG A 271 6.90 1.55 9.06
C ARG A 271 7.81 0.41 9.49
N ILE A 272 8.90 0.15 8.76
CA ILE A 272 9.90 -0.85 9.18
C ILE A 272 10.62 -0.40 10.45
N TYR A 273 11.01 0.88 10.53
CA TYR A 273 11.65 1.42 11.72
C TYR A 273 10.75 1.30 12.96
N GLU A 274 9.45 1.58 12.83
CA GLU A 274 8.50 1.34 13.92
C GLU A 274 8.43 -0.12 14.33
N LYS A 275 8.36 -1.05 13.37
CA LYS A 275 8.35 -2.50 13.67
C LYS A 275 9.63 -2.95 14.37
N VAL A 276 10.79 -2.42 13.97
CA VAL A 276 12.08 -2.73 14.61
C VAL A 276 12.09 -2.24 16.06
N ILE A 277 11.64 -1.02 16.29
CA ILE A 277 11.77 -0.34 17.59
C ILE A 277 10.64 -0.71 18.57
N PHE A 278 9.39 -0.81 18.10
CA PHE A 278 8.20 -1.00 18.93
C PHE A 278 7.56 -2.38 18.77
N GLY A 279 7.98 -3.16 17.77
CA GLY A 279 7.39 -4.48 17.45
C GLY A 279 6.10 -4.41 16.62
N ASP A 280 5.54 -3.22 16.44
CA ASP A 280 4.38 -2.97 15.60
C ASP A 280 4.47 -1.58 14.95
N ASP A 281 3.68 -1.34 13.90
CA ASP A 281 3.64 -0.06 13.19
C ASP A 281 2.41 0.77 13.56
N PHE A 282 2.47 2.06 13.21
CA PHE A 282 1.40 3.02 13.45
C PHE A 282 0.05 2.54 12.90
N LEU A 283 0.03 1.92 11.72
CA LEU A 283 -1.21 1.49 11.07
C LEU A 283 -1.91 0.40 11.87
N SER A 284 -1.14 -0.57 12.40
CA SER A 284 -1.67 -1.64 13.23
C SER A 284 -2.31 -1.08 14.50
N ILE A 285 -1.57 -0.27 15.26
CA ILE A 285 -1.99 0.20 16.60
C ILE A 285 -3.04 1.32 16.55
N ASN A 286 -3.17 2.02 15.43
CA ASN A 286 -4.15 3.11 15.30
C ASN A 286 -5.59 2.61 15.50
N LYS A 287 -5.89 1.36 15.16
CA LYS A 287 -7.21 0.77 15.40
C LYS A 287 -7.55 0.74 16.89
N ASP A 288 -6.58 0.41 17.74
CA ASP A 288 -6.79 0.31 19.19
C ASP A 288 -7.01 1.69 19.80
N PHE A 289 -6.26 2.69 19.34
CA PHE A 289 -6.49 4.08 19.70
C PHE A 289 -7.92 4.54 19.32
N LEU A 290 -8.33 4.31 18.08
CA LEU A 290 -9.67 4.71 17.60
C LEU A 290 -10.79 3.99 18.35
N ASN A 291 -10.63 2.70 18.66
CA ASN A 291 -11.62 1.96 19.44
C ASN A 291 -11.86 2.58 20.83
N ARG A 292 -10.83 3.15 21.45
CA ARG A 292 -10.91 3.78 22.77
C ARG A 292 -11.48 5.20 22.73
N GLN A 293 -11.01 6.01 21.79
CA GLN A 293 -11.29 7.46 21.78
C GLN A 293 -12.39 7.86 20.78
N PHE A 294 -12.43 7.24 19.60
CA PHE A 294 -13.28 7.66 18.48
C PHE A 294 -13.84 6.47 17.71
N LYS A 295 -14.62 5.61 18.39
CA LYS A 295 -15.10 4.32 17.85
C LYS A 295 -15.81 4.45 16.50
N PHE A 296 -16.52 5.55 16.25
CA PHE A 296 -17.20 5.80 14.97
C PHE A 296 -16.24 5.93 13.78
N LEU A 297 -14.96 6.21 14.00
CA LEU A 297 -13.93 6.30 12.95
C LEU A 297 -13.29 4.95 12.62
N VAL A 298 -13.53 3.93 13.43
CA VAL A 298 -12.99 2.58 13.18
C VAL A 298 -13.51 2.04 11.84
N GLU A 299 -14.75 2.37 11.45
CA GLU A 299 -15.33 1.94 10.16
C GLU A 299 -14.54 2.44 8.94
N VAL A 300 -13.83 3.58 9.07
CA VAL A 300 -13.10 4.22 7.98
C VAL A 300 -11.59 3.94 8.03
N ASN A 301 -11.10 3.34 9.12
CA ASN A 301 -9.68 3.02 9.31
C ASN A 301 -9.15 2.00 8.29
N ASP A 302 -10.00 1.06 7.85
CA ASP A 302 -9.61 0.08 6.82
C ASP A 302 -9.28 0.77 5.49
N SER A 303 -10.05 1.79 5.10
CA SER A 303 -9.75 2.62 3.92
C SER A 303 -8.39 3.31 4.05
N TYR A 304 -8.05 3.77 5.25
CA TYR A 304 -6.78 4.44 5.52
C TYR A 304 -5.59 3.49 5.42
N LYS A 305 -5.71 2.27 5.97
CA LYS A 305 -4.71 1.20 5.80
C LYS A 305 -4.51 0.81 4.34
N LEU A 306 -5.60 0.63 3.61
CA LEU A 306 -5.58 0.32 2.18
C LEU A 306 -4.91 1.44 1.37
N ALA A 307 -5.11 2.71 1.73
CA ALA A 307 -4.45 3.84 1.07
C ALA A 307 -2.92 3.79 1.24
N HIS A 308 -2.43 3.43 2.43
CA HIS A 308 -1.00 3.21 2.66
C HIS A 308 -0.46 2.04 1.84
N LEU A 309 -1.25 0.97 1.68
CA LEU A 309 -0.87 -0.17 0.85
C LEU A 309 -0.87 0.16 -0.65
N ILE A 310 -1.77 1.03 -1.12
CA ILE A 310 -1.76 1.54 -2.51
C ILE A 310 -0.50 2.41 -2.74
N LEU A 311 -0.12 3.22 -1.75
CA LEU A 311 1.07 4.08 -1.80
C LEU A 311 2.37 3.27 -1.75
N ASN A 312 2.42 2.23 -0.91
CA ASN A 312 3.57 1.36 -0.71
C ASN A 312 3.13 -0.11 -0.79
N PRO A 313 3.00 -0.69 -2.01
CA PRO A 313 2.54 -2.07 -2.19
C PRO A 313 3.44 -3.12 -1.52
N GLN A 314 4.67 -2.77 -1.16
CA GLN A 314 5.58 -3.59 -0.38
C GLN A 314 5.13 -3.79 1.09
N LEU A 315 4.30 -2.91 1.66
CA LEU A 315 3.85 -2.99 3.06
C LEU A 315 3.08 -4.29 3.35
N SER A 316 3.42 -4.96 4.44
CA SER A 316 2.59 -6.03 5.00
C SER A 316 1.68 -5.46 6.09
N LEU A 317 0.37 -5.46 5.83
CA LEU A 317 -0.65 -5.31 6.87
C LEU A 317 -0.76 -6.68 7.51
N GLN A 318 -0.32 -6.85 8.76
CA GLN A 318 -0.48 -8.10 9.51
C GLN A 318 -1.91 -8.65 9.39
N THR A 319 -2.16 -9.94 9.71
CA THR A 319 -3.45 -10.65 9.55
C THR A 319 -4.62 -9.96 10.25
N GLN A 320 -5.12 -8.88 9.67
CA GLN A 320 -6.21 -8.05 10.15
C GLN A 320 -7.29 -8.10 9.08
N GLN A 321 -8.49 -8.44 9.51
CA GLN A 321 -9.66 -8.42 8.65
C GLN A 321 -9.94 -6.99 8.16
N LEU A 322 -10.17 -6.82 6.86
CA LEU A 322 -10.45 -5.53 6.24
C LEU A 322 -11.82 -5.53 5.54
N ASN A 323 -12.62 -4.51 5.77
CA ASN A 323 -13.87 -4.31 5.03
C ASN A 323 -13.59 -3.78 3.62
N LEU A 324 -13.76 -4.64 2.61
CA LEU A 324 -13.45 -4.39 1.20
C LEU A 324 -14.68 -3.98 0.36
N SER A 325 -15.68 -3.34 0.99
CA SER A 325 -16.82 -2.78 0.24
C SER A 325 -16.39 -1.72 -0.79
N ASN A 326 -17.16 -1.53 -1.87
CA ASN A 326 -16.90 -0.50 -2.90
C ASN A 326 -16.61 0.88 -2.28
N ARG A 327 -17.41 1.25 -1.27
CA ARG A 327 -17.26 2.50 -0.52
C ARG A 327 -15.90 2.62 0.15
N ASN A 328 -15.42 1.56 0.80
CA ASN A 328 -14.13 1.60 1.49
C ASN A 328 -12.95 1.61 0.52
N LEU A 329 -13.04 0.86 -0.58
CA LEU A 329 -12.00 0.84 -1.62
C LEU A 329 -11.89 2.21 -2.31
N LYS A 330 -13.02 2.82 -2.71
CA LYS A 330 -13.03 4.18 -3.30
C LYS A 330 -12.47 5.22 -2.33
N ARG A 331 -12.84 5.16 -1.05
CA ARG A 331 -12.26 6.05 -0.02
C ARG A 331 -10.75 5.84 0.13
N ALA A 332 -10.27 4.61 0.09
CA ALA A 332 -8.83 4.32 0.13
C ALA A 332 -8.09 4.98 -1.03
N TYR A 333 -8.66 4.94 -2.24
CA TYR A 333 -8.07 5.60 -3.40
C TYR A 333 -8.07 7.13 -3.26
N ILE A 334 -9.12 7.73 -2.68
CA ILE A 334 -9.14 9.18 -2.37
C ILE A 334 -8.01 9.54 -1.39
N PHE A 335 -7.86 8.78 -0.31
CA PHE A 335 -6.78 8.99 0.65
C PHE A 335 -5.40 8.86 0.00
N TYR A 336 -5.22 7.89 -0.88
CA TYR A 336 -3.99 7.75 -1.67
C TYR A 336 -3.71 9.02 -2.52
N LEU A 337 -4.71 9.55 -3.24
CA LEU A 337 -4.55 10.80 -3.99
C LEU A 337 -4.22 11.99 -3.08
N ILE A 338 -4.78 12.03 -1.86
CA ILE A 338 -4.45 13.05 -0.86
C ILE A 338 -3.00 12.92 -0.42
N PHE A 339 -2.49 11.72 -0.13
CA PHE A 339 -1.09 11.52 0.24
C PHE A 339 -0.14 12.02 -0.85
N LEU A 340 -0.44 11.72 -2.12
CA LEU A 340 0.33 12.25 -3.25
C LEU A 340 0.26 13.78 -3.33
N GLY A 341 -0.94 14.36 -3.15
CA GLY A 341 -1.17 15.80 -3.17
C GLY A 341 -0.41 16.53 -2.06
N LEU A 342 -0.36 15.98 -0.85
CA LEU A 342 0.39 16.56 0.26
C LEU A 342 1.89 16.56 -0.02
N ASN A 343 2.43 15.40 -0.41
CA ASN A 343 3.86 15.25 -0.70
C ASN A 343 4.30 16.19 -1.82
N TYR A 344 3.44 16.42 -2.81
CA TYR A 344 3.74 17.33 -3.91
C TYR A 344 3.53 18.81 -3.55
N LEU A 345 2.36 19.21 -3.04
CA LEU A 345 2.03 20.62 -2.84
C LEU A 345 2.79 21.26 -1.68
N VAL A 346 3.03 20.51 -0.60
CA VAL A 346 3.71 21.03 0.60
C VAL A 346 5.22 20.82 0.48
N TYR A 347 5.65 19.62 0.08
CA TYR A 347 7.06 19.23 0.11
C TYR A 347 7.74 19.15 -1.27
N ASN A 348 7.02 19.51 -2.35
CA ASN A 348 7.55 19.53 -3.72
C ASN A 348 8.13 18.18 -4.19
N ASP A 349 7.58 17.06 -3.70
CA ASP A 349 7.98 15.73 -4.18
C ASP A 349 7.52 15.52 -5.62
N LYS A 350 8.49 15.61 -6.54
CA LYS A 350 8.25 15.51 -7.98
C LYS A 350 7.67 14.15 -8.38
N LYS A 351 8.06 13.06 -7.70
CA LYS A 351 7.53 11.72 -7.99
C LYS A 351 6.03 11.67 -7.68
N SER A 352 5.62 12.13 -6.50
CA SER A 352 4.20 12.20 -6.12
C SER A 352 3.41 13.13 -7.03
N GLY A 353 3.96 14.29 -7.40
CA GLY A 353 3.32 15.22 -8.32
C GLY A 353 3.07 14.60 -9.70
N TYR A 354 4.10 13.98 -10.29
CA TYR A 354 3.97 13.27 -11.56
C TYR A 354 2.92 12.16 -11.51
N THR A 355 2.94 11.33 -10.47
CA THR A 355 1.94 10.26 -10.29
C THR A 355 0.54 10.85 -10.15
N LEU A 356 0.36 11.90 -9.35
CA LEU A 356 -0.93 12.56 -9.16
C LEU A 356 -1.50 13.12 -10.47
N TYR A 357 -0.69 13.85 -11.25
CA TYR A 357 -1.13 14.36 -12.56
C TYR A 357 -1.59 13.23 -13.49
N ASN A 358 -0.86 12.11 -13.53
CA ASN A 358 -1.26 10.97 -14.33
C ASN A 358 -2.58 10.34 -13.84
N LYS A 359 -2.82 10.26 -12.52
CA LYS A 359 -4.09 9.77 -11.98
C LYS A 359 -5.25 10.72 -12.28
N LEU A 360 -5.02 12.04 -12.20
CA LEU A 360 -6.05 13.04 -12.51
C LEU A 360 -6.52 12.97 -13.98
N ARG A 361 -5.64 12.57 -14.91
CA ARG A 361 -6.02 12.32 -16.32
C ARG A 361 -7.12 11.29 -16.49
N ARG A 362 -7.28 10.34 -15.56
CA ARG A 362 -8.38 9.35 -15.64
C ARG A 362 -9.76 9.98 -15.58
N PHE A 363 -9.85 11.12 -14.90
CA PHE A 363 -11.09 11.89 -14.73
C PHE A 363 -11.33 12.87 -15.88
N GLY A 364 -10.58 12.73 -17.00
CA GLY A 364 -10.72 13.57 -18.18
C GLY A 364 -9.95 14.88 -18.13
N MET A 365 -9.15 15.13 -17.08
CA MET A 365 -8.36 16.35 -16.96
C MET A 365 -7.13 16.30 -17.86
N SER A 366 -6.97 17.31 -18.70
CA SER A 366 -5.69 17.66 -19.33
C SER A 366 -4.66 18.09 -18.28
N LEU A 367 -3.40 18.22 -18.69
CA LEU A 367 -2.34 18.68 -17.79
C LEU A 367 -2.64 20.08 -17.23
N ASN A 368 -3.15 21.00 -18.06
CA ASN A 368 -3.48 22.36 -17.65
C ASN A 368 -4.66 22.36 -16.66
N GLU A 369 -5.73 21.61 -16.94
CA GLU A 369 -6.87 21.50 -16.02
C GLU A 369 -6.48 20.88 -14.68
N ALA A 370 -5.57 19.89 -14.68
CA ALA A 370 -5.05 19.32 -13.44
C ALA A 370 -4.19 20.33 -12.66
N VAL A 371 -3.40 21.17 -13.34
CA VAL A 371 -2.66 22.28 -12.71
C VAL A 371 -3.62 23.31 -12.13
N ASP A 372 -4.66 23.70 -12.86
CA ASP A 372 -5.68 24.66 -12.38
C ASP A 372 -6.46 24.13 -11.18
N PHE A 373 -6.81 22.83 -11.20
CA PHE A 373 -7.42 22.15 -10.06
C PHE A 373 -6.55 22.24 -8.80
N LEU A 374 -5.24 22.00 -8.93
CA LEU A 374 -4.31 22.10 -7.79
C LEU A 374 -4.01 23.56 -7.40
N ASN A 375 -4.01 24.49 -8.36
CA ASN A 375 -3.90 25.93 -8.09
C ASN A 375 -5.07 26.42 -7.25
N GLU A 376 -6.27 25.92 -7.50
CA GLU A 376 -7.45 26.27 -6.71
C GLU A 376 -7.32 25.80 -5.26
N VAL A 377 -6.81 24.57 -5.05
CA VAL A 377 -6.47 24.05 -3.70
C VAL A 377 -5.46 24.98 -3.01
N VAL A 378 -4.37 25.33 -3.69
CA VAL A 378 -3.34 26.23 -3.16
C VAL A 378 -3.88 27.61 -2.84
N PHE A 379 -4.76 28.16 -3.69
CA PHE A 379 -5.40 29.45 -3.46
C PHE A 379 -6.20 29.46 -2.16
N PHE A 380 -7.03 28.45 -1.92
CA PHE A 380 -7.83 28.38 -0.69
C PHE A 380 -6.96 28.19 0.56
N VAL A 381 -5.96 27.31 0.51
CA VAL A 381 -5.02 27.13 1.62
C VAL A 381 -4.30 28.44 1.94
N ASN A 382 -3.74 29.12 0.94
CA ASN A 382 -3.02 30.38 1.14
C ASN A 382 -3.91 31.52 1.62
N LYS A 383 -5.18 31.57 1.19
CA LYS A 383 -6.15 32.53 1.71
C LYS A 383 -6.36 32.38 3.21
N ILE A 384 -6.50 31.13 3.70
CA ILE A 384 -6.67 30.86 5.13
C ILE A 384 -5.39 31.16 5.90
N LEU A 385 -4.23 30.68 5.43
CA LEU A 385 -2.93 30.96 6.04
C LEU A 385 -2.67 32.48 6.15
N SER A 386 -3.02 33.24 5.10
CA SER A 386 -2.83 34.70 5.07
C SER A 386 -3.74 35.41 6.07
N ALA A 387 -5.01 34.99 6.17
CA ALA A 387 -5.94 35.55 7.15
C ALA A 387 -5.44 35.35 8.60
N LEU A 388 -4.75 34.24 8.84
CA LEU A 388 -4.19 33.87 10.14
C LEU A 388 -2.74 34.32 10.35
N LYS A 389 -2.13 34.98 9.36
CA LYS A 389 -0.72 35.43 9.36
C LYS A 389 0.29 34.29 9.59
N ILE A 390 -0.03 33.07 9.13
CA ILE A 390 0.84 31.90 9.21
C ILE A 390 1.69 31.80 7.93
N LYS A 391 3.01 31.68 8.08
CA LYS A 391 3.99 31.48 7.00
C LYS A 391 4.70 30.12 7.19
N PRO A 392 5.28 29.52 6.13
CA PRO A 392 5.29 29.99 4.74
C PRO A 392 3.91 29.85 4.06
N PHE A 393 3.81 30.24 2.79
CA PHE A 393 2.65 29.97 1.93
C PHE A 393 3.01 28.83 0.97
N LEU A 394 2.00 28.09 0.52
CA LEU A 394 2.18 27.10 -0.54
C LEU A 394 2.56 27.81 -1.85
N ARG A 395 3.48 27.19 -2.59
CA ARG A 395 3.84 27.67 -3.93
C ARG A 395 2.81 27.19 -4.93
N THR A 396 2.58 28.01 -5.95
CA THR A 396 1.76 27.63 -7.10
C THR A 396 2.37 26.39 -7.77
N PRO A 397 1.61 25.28 -7.92
CA PRO A 397 2.10 24.10 -8.61
C PRO A 397 2.39 24.39 -10.08
N SER A 398 3.39 23.70 -10.61
CA SER A 398 3.76 23.78 -12.02
C SER A 398 3.83 22.38 -12.63
N PRO A 399 3.67 22.24 -13.95
CA PRO A 399 3.91 20.97 -14.62
C PRO A 399 5.25 20.37 -14.19
N VAL A 400 5.20 19.12 -13.72
CA VAL A 400 6.39 18.46 -13.20
C VAL A 400 7.22 17.91 -14.37
N ASN A 401 8.42 18.45 -14.56
CA ASN A 401 9.42 17.87 -15.45
C ASN A 401 10.11 16.66 -14.77
N TYR A 402 9.36 15.56 -14.65
CA TYR A 402 9.80 14.29 -14.07
C TYR A 402 9.12 13.16 -14.83
N THR A 403 9.79 12.02 -14.96
CA THR A 403 9.23 10.81 -15.57
C THR A 403 9.73 9.59 -14.82
N ILE A 404 8.86 8.62 -14.61
CA ILE A 404 9.25 7.28 -14.15
C ILE A 404 9.49 6.43 -15.39
N SER A 405 10.69 5.85 -15.49
CA SER A 405 11.06 4.92 -16.56
C SER A 405 11.75 3.71 -15.93
N CYS A 406 11.08 2.56 -15.94
CA CYS A 406 11.60 1.29 -15.47
C CYS A 406 12.89 0.91 -16.20
N ARG A 407 13.00 1.19 -17.51
CA ARG A 407 14.22 0.94 -18.28
C ARG A 407 15.45 1.69 -17.74
N LYS A 408 15.27 2.88 -17.17
CA LYS A 408 16.36 3.66 -16.55
C LYS A 408 16.64 3.29 -15.10
N ILE A 409 15.65 2.70 -14.42
CA ILE A 409 15.71 2.42 -12.98
C ILE A 409 16.15 1.00 -12.71
N PHE A 410 15.63 0.03 -13.46
CA PHE A 410 15.91 -1.39 -13.29
C PHE A 410 17.19 -1.80 -14.03
N PRO A 411 17.88 -2.87 -13.58
CA PRO A 411 19.01 -3.43 -14.32
C PRO A 411 18.62 -3.82 -15.75
N GLU A 412 19.54 -3.61 -16.70
CA GLU A 412 19.36 -4.02 -18.10
C GLU A 412 19.65 -5.52 -18.31
N THR A 413 19.10 -6.38 -17.44
CA THR A 413 19.17 -7.85 -17.61
C THR A 413 17.92 -8.39 -18.27
N GLY A 414 18.05 -9.55 -18.91
CA GLY A 414 16.94 -10.23 -19.59
C GLY A 414 15.69 -10.37 -18.72
N SER A 415 15.82 -10.78 -17.46
CA SER A 415 14.69 -10.98 -16.54
C SER A 415 13.91 -9.69 -16.21
N PHE A 416 14.61 -8.57 -15.97
CA PHE A 416 13.96 -7.27 -15.73
C PHE A 416 13.35 -6.70 -17.02
N VAL A 417 14.04 -6.89 -18.16
CA VAL A 417 13.50 -6.51 -19.47
C VAL A 417 12.23 -7.30 -19.79
N ASP A 418 12.24 -8.61 -19.58
CA ASP A 418 11.09 -9.50 -19.78
C ASP A 418 9.92 -9.08 -18.88
N LEU A 419 10.19 -8.72 -17.62
CA LEU A 419 9.18 -8.22 -16.69
C LEU A 419 8.54 -6.92 -17.23
N ILE A 420 9.35 -5.97 -17.70
CA ILE A 420 8.84 -4.71 -18.27
C ILE A 420 7.97 -5.00 -19.52
N GLU A 421 8.44 -5.86 -20.42
CA GLU A 421 7.71 -6.20 -21.64
C GLU A 421 6.40 -6.95 -21.34
N GLU A 422 6.36 -7.78 -20.31
CA GLU A 422 5.13 -8.43 -19.85
C GLU A 422 4.12 -7.40 -19.32
N PHE A 423 4.57 -6.40 -18.56
CA PHE A 423 3.72 -5.29 -18.13
C PHE A 423 3.25 -4.42 -19.30
N LYS A 424 4.07 -4.21 -20.34
CA LYS A 424 3.65 -3.54 -21.58
C LYS A 424 2.53 -4.30 -22.30
N LYS A 425 2.54 -5.64 -22.30
CA LYS A 425 1.40 -6.43 -22.82
C LYS A 425 0.13 -6.17 -22.00
N VAL A 426 0.26 -5.98 -20.69
CA VAL A 426 -0.88 -5.63 -19.84
C VAL A 426 -1.41 -4.23 -20.12
N GLY A 427 -0.55 -3.21 -20.14
CA GLY A 427 -0.98 -1.83 -20.36
C GLY A 427 -1.45 -1.53 -21.78
N SER A 428 -0.98 -2.28 -22.78
CA SER A 428 -1.54 -2.27 -24.14
C SER A 428 -2.86 -3.01 -24.29
N GLY A 429 -3.34 -3.68 -23.23
CA GLY A 429 -4.60 -4.45 -23.24
C GLY A 429 -4.50 -5.83 -23.89
N LYS A 430 -3.32 -6.25 -24.37
CA LYS A 430 -3.09 -7.61 -24.92
C LYS A 430 -3.27 -8.69 -23.85
N LYS A 431 -3.07 -8.35 -22.58
CA LYS A 431 -3.24 -9.25 -21.42
C LYS A 431 -4.03 -8.55 -20.32
N LYS A 432 -5.11 -9.19 -19.83
CA LYS A 432 -5.93 -8.65 -18.72
C LYS A 432 -5.66 -9.31 -17.37
N ARG A 433 -4.87 -10.37 -17.34
CA ARG A 433 -4.61 -11.20 -16.17
C ARG A 433 -3.12 -11.43 -16.06
N LEU A 434 -2.51 -11.10 -14.94
CA LEU A 434 -1.07 -11.31 -14.73
C LEU A 434 -0.85 -11.76 -13.29
N VAL A 435 -0.09 -12.82 -13.08
CA VAL A 435 0.26 -13.28 -11.74
C VAL A 435 1.76 -13.43 -11.61
N LEU A 436 2.33 -12.74 -10.63
CA LEU A 436 3.75 -12.67 -10.37
C LEU A 436 4.15 -13.73 -9.35
N ARG A 437 4.93 -14.73 -9.78
CA ARG A 437 5.55 -15.68 -8.87
C ARG A 437 6.86 -15.09 -8.36
N THR A 438 7.02 -15.01 -7.04
CA THR A 438 8.11 -14.23 -6.44
C THR A 438 8.74 -14.88 -5.22
N GLN A 439 10.07 -14.77 -5.09
CA GLN A 439 10.77 -15.18 -3.87
C GLN A 439 10.56 -14.22 -2.70
N ASP A 440 10.09 -13.01 -3.00
CA ASP A 440 9.94 -11.92 -2.05
C ASP A 440 8.81 -10.98 -2.48
N THR A 441 7.68 -11.08 -1.77
CA THR A 441 6.51 -10.24 -2.03
C THR A 441 6.78 -8.76 -1.76
N ALA A 442 7.61 -8.41 -0.77
CA ALA A 442 7.92 -7.01 -0.49
C ALA A 442 8.73 -6.40 -1.65
N PHE A 443 9.72 -7.14 -2.18
CA PHE A 443 10.44 -6.73 -3.38
C PHE A 443 9.51 -6.58 -4.59
N THR A 444 8.56 -7.49 -4.77
CA THR A 444 7.58 -7.41 -5.88
C THR A 444 6.69 -6.18 -5.75
N GLY A 445 6.20 -5.89 -4.54
CA GLY A 445 5.46 -4.67 -4.26
C GLY A 445 6.27 -3.40 -4.53
N TYR A 446 7.58 -3.43 -4.25
CA TYR A 446 8.49 -2.34 -4.57
C TYR A 446 8.60 -2.10 -6.08
N LEU A 447 8.81 -3.17 -6.88
CA LEU A 447 8.85 -3.08 -8.35
C LEU A 447 7.54 -2.57 -8.93
N LEU A 448 6.39 -3.03 -8.40
CA LEU A 448 5.06 -2.62 -8.84
C LEU A 448 4.84 -1.10 -8.73
N ASN A 449 5.42 -0.45 -7.71
CA ASN A 449 5.32 1.01 -7.57
C ASN A 449 5.91 1.75 -8.77
N TYR A 450 6.95 1.21 -9.42
CA TYR A 450 7.51 1.77 -10.65
C TYR A 450 6.72 1.32 -11.88
N LEU A 451 6.42 0.02 -11.99
CA LEU A 451 5.74 -0.56 -13.15
C LEU A 451 4.35 0.03 -13.40
N LEU A 452 3.58 0.30 -12.33
CA LEU A 452 2.25 0.89 -12.44
C LEU A 452 2.26 2.38 -12.82
N ASN A 453 3.40 3.05 -12.68
CA ASN A 453 3.53 4.50 -12.88
C ASN A 453 4.47 4.89 -14.03
N ASP A 454 5.10 3.92 -14.70
CA ASP A 454 5.83 4.14 -15.94
C ASP A 454 4.87 4.51 -17.07
N VAL A 455 5.20 5.58 -17.81
CA VAL A 455 4.39 6.05 -18.94
C VAL A 455 4.49 5.13 -20.16
N GLU A 456 5.63 4.48 -20.40
CA GLU A 456 5.79 3.54 -21.51
C GLU A 456 4.97 2.27 -21.33
N ILE A 457 4.63 1.91 -20.09
CA ILE A 457 3.84 0.71 -19.79
C ILE A 457 2.37 0.94 -20.12
N GLY A 458 1.85 2.17 -20.00
CA GLY A 458 0.45 2.50 -20.30
C GLY A 458 -0.54 2.27 -19.15
N LEU A 459 -0.04 2.07 -17.92
CA LEU A 459 -0.87 1.90 -16.72
C LEU A 459 -0.90 3.14 -15.82
N SER A 460 -0.05 4.14 -16.08
CA SER A 460 0.18 5.28 -15.20
C SER A 460 -1.08 6.09 -14.87
N SER A 461 -2.06 6.19 -15.78
CA SER A 461 -3.33 6.87 -15.52
C SER A 461 -4.43 5.99 -14.94
N LYS A 462 -4.24 4.68 -14.83
CA LYS A 462 -5.29 3.76 -14.38
C LYS A 462 -5.53 3.88 -12.87
N ILE A 463 -6.81 3.79 -12.47
CA ILE A 463 -7.23 3.70 -11.06
C ILE A 463 -6.99 2.26 -10.60
N TYR A 464 -6.28 2.10 -9.49
CA TYR A 464 -5.93 0.77 -8.98
C TYR A 464 -6.15 0.65 -7.48
N VAL A 465 -6.32 -0.60 -7.03
CA VAL A 465 -6.39 -0.95 -5.62
C VAL A 465 -5.54 -2.19 -5.34
N VAL A 466 -5.01 -2.25 -4.12
CA VAL A 466 -4.26 -3.41 -3.62
C VAL A 466 -5.09 -4.10 -2.54
N ILE A 467 -5.35 -5.39 -2.72
CA ILE A 467 -6.14 -6.22 -1.82
C ILE A 467 -5.24 -7.34 -1.28
N PRO A 468 -4.86 -7.33 0.01
CA PRO A 468 -4.15 -8.44 0.63
C PRO A 468 -5.10 -9.62 0.81
N CYS A 469 -4.78 -10.76 0.21
CA CYS A 469 -5.65 -11.93 0.21
C CYS A 469 -5.86 -12.53 1.59
N GLU A 470 -4.89 -12.41 2.49
CA GLU A 470 -5.00 -12.83 3.89
C GLU A 470 -6.01 -12.00 4.70
N ALA A 471 -6.40 -10.81 4.22
CA ALA A 471 -7.35 -9.94 4.90
C ALA A 471 -8.81 -10.16 4.45
N ILE A 472 -9.05 -11.00 3.44
CA ILE A 472 -10.38 -11.33 2.93
C ILE A 472 -11.01 -12.35 3.89
N TYR A 473 -12.15 -11.99 4.48
CA TYR A 473 -12.87 -12.83 5.45
C TYR A 473 -14.34 -13.07 5.10
N SER A 474 -14.84 -12.40 4.07
CA SER A 474 -16.21 -12.58 3.58
C SER A 474 -16.19 -12.81 2.06
N PRO A 475 -17.00 -13.75 1.52
CA PRO A 475 -17.15 -13.93 0.08
C PRO A 475 -17.68 -12.66 -0.60
N ASP A 476 -18.51 -11.88 0.11
CA ASP A 476 -19.10 -10.64 -0.40
C ASP A 476 -18.01 -9.59 -0.75
N SER A 477 -16.84 -9.66 -0.11
CA SER A 477 -15.71 -8.78 -0.41
C SER A 477 -15.15 -8.97 -1.83
N LEU A 478 -15.42 -10.10 -2.48
CA LEU A 478 -14.93 -10.45 -3.82
C LEU A 478 -15.96 -10.25 -4.94
N LEU A 479 -17.07 -9.57 -4.64
CA LEU A 479 -18.07 -9.21 -5.63
C LEU A 479 -17.52 -8.21 -6.66
N VAL A 480 -17.89 -8.38 -7.94
CA VAL A 480 -17.46 -7.49 -9.04
C VAL A 480 -17.92 -6.06 -8.78
N GLU A 481 -19.11 -5.91 -8.20
CA GLU A 481 -19.72 -4.64 -7.82
C GLU A 481 -18.84 -3.86 -6.83
N ASN A 482 -18.14 -4.56 -5.93
CA ASN A 482 -17.20 -3.94 -5.01
C ASN A 482 -16.00 -3.33 -5.72
N LEU A 483 -15.62 -3.87 -6.87
CA LEU A 483 -14.47 -3.41 -7.67
C LEU A 483 -14.88 -2.46 -8.80
N SER A 484 -16.17 -2.10 -8.88
CA SER A 484 -16.67 -1.14 -9.86
C SER A 484 -15.99 0.24 -9.69
N GLY A 485 -15.43 0.74 -10.80
CA GLY A 485 -14.67 1.99 -10.85
C GLY A 485 -13.15 1.83 -10.77
N PHE A 486 -12.64 0.62 -10.53
CA PHE A 486 -11.20 0.32 -10.61
C PHE A 486 -10.85 -0.25 -11.98
N ASP A 487 -9.74 0.22 -12.55
CA ASP A 487 -9.19 -0.32 -13.79
C ASP A 487 -8.28 -1.53 -13.53
N ILE A 488 -7.60 -1.54 -12.38
CA ILE A 488 -6.65 -2.58 -11.97
C ILE A 488 -6.96 -3.00 -10.53
N VAL A 489 -7.02 -4.32 -10.31
CA VAL A 489 -7.08 -4.91 -8.97
C VAL A 489 -5.85 -5.77 -8.79
N TYR A 490 -5.03 -5.45 -7.79
CA TYR A 490 -3.85 -6.24 -7.43
C TYR A 490 -4.13 -7.07 -6.17
N PHE A 491 -4.20 -8.38 -6.33
CA PHE A 491 -4.34 -9.34 -5.24
C PHE A 491 -2.97 -9.74 -4.70
N LYS A 492 -2.65 -9.20 -3.53
CA LYS A 492 -1.37 -9.44 -2.87
C LYS A 492 -1.40 -10.75 -2.08
N ASN A 493 -0.35 -11.57 -2.20
CA ASN A 493 -0.25 -12.89 -1.55
C ASN A 493 -1.42 -13.85 -1.87
N LEU A 494 -1.72 -14.10 -3.15
CA LEU A 494 -2.79 -15.01 -3.57
C LEU A 494 -2.71 -16.40 -2.90
N ASP A 495 -1.51 -16.87 -2.52
CA ASP A 495 -1.31 -18.15 -1.84
C ASP A 495 -1.87 -18.19 -0.42
N LYS A 496 -2.24 -17.03 0.13
CA LYS A 496 -2.89 -16.91 1.44
C LYS A 496 -4.40 -16.75 1.34
N LEU A 497 -4.98 -16.73 0.14
CA LEU A 497 -6.43 -16.71 -0.02
C LEU A 497 -7.04 -17.99 0.59
N SER A 498 -8.02 -17.83 1.46
CA SER A 498 -8.75 -18.96 2.06
C SER A 498 -9.45 -19.79 0.98
N PRO A 499 -9.38 -21.14 1.01
CA PRO A 499 -10.08 -22.01 0.07
C PRO A 499 -11.59 -21.76 -0.02
N MET A 500 -12.21 -21.26 1.06
CA MET A 500 -13.64 -20.92 1.09
C MET A 500 -14.02 -19.83 0.07
N PHE A 501 -13.06 -19.03 -0.41
CA PHE A 501 -13.30 -17.91 -1.33
C PHE A 501 -12.84 -18.19 -2.77
N TYR A 502 -12.36 -19.40 -3.07
CA TYR A 502 -11.85 -19.73 -4.42
C TYR A 502 -12.92 -19.64 -5.49
N ARG A 503 -14.17 -20.00 -5.17
CA ARG A 503 -15.29 -19.93 -6.11
C ARG A 503 -15.58 -18.48 -6.49
N GLU A 504 -15.62 -17.58 -5.51
CA GLU A 504 -15.89 -16.15 -5.69
C GLU A 504 -14.72 -15.48 -6.41
N PHE A 505 -13.49 -15.81 -6.03
CA PHE A 505 -12.30 -15.37 -6.75
C PHE A 505 -12.33 -15.83 -8.22
N TYR A 506 -12.72 -17.07 -8.51
CA TYR A 506 -12.83 -17.56 -9.89
C TYR A 506 -13.89 -16.81 -10.70
N LYS A 507 -15.06 -16.55 -10.11
CA LYS A 507 -16.11 -15.73 -10.74
C LYS A 507 -15.58 -14.34 -11.06
N LEU A 508 -14.92 -13.71 -10.09
CA LEU A 508 -14.29 -12.40 -10.28
C LEU A 508 -13.21 -12.44 -11.37
N TRP A 509 -12.34 -13.46 -11.33
CA TRP A 509 -11.26 -13.67 -12.29
C TRP A 509 -11.77 -13.74 -13.72
N LYS A 510 -12.93 -14.36 -13.94
CA LYS A 510 -13.56 -14.43 -15.26
C LYS A 510 -14.32 -13.16 -15.64
N ASN A 511 -15.06 -12.59 -14.71
CA ASN A 511 -16.09 -11.60 -15.04
C ASN A 511 -15.62 -10.15 -14.91
N PHE A 512 -14.54 -9.87 -14.18
CA PHE A 512 -14.05 -8.49 -14.05
C PHE A 512 -13.47 -7.98 -15.38
N GLU A 513 -14.04 -6.92 -15.94
CA GLU A 513 -13.63 -6.42 -17.25
C GLU A 513 -12.24 -5.78 -17.28
N GLY A 514 -11.83 -5.23 -16.13
CA GLY A 514 -10.53 -4.58 -15.94
C GLY A 514 -9.38 -5.57 -15.83
N ILE A 515 -8.23 -5.08 -15.37
CA ILE A 515 -7.01 -5.87 -15.21
C ILE A 515 -7.00 -6.48 -13.81
N ILE A 516 -6.73 -7.78 -13.72
CA ILE A 516 -6.40 -8.42 -12.44
C ILE A 516 -4.92 -8.76 -12.47
N MET A 517 -4.21 -8.21 -11.49
CA MET A 517 -2.85 -8.60 -11.16
C MET A 517 -2.85 -9.37 -9.84
N GLY A 518 -1.83 -10.18 -9.60
CA GLY A 518 -1.58 -10.71 -8.27
C GLY A 518 -0.15 -11.16 -8.10
N ASP A 519 0.24 -11.47 -6.88
CA ASP A 519 1.50 -12.16 -6.60
C ASP A 519 1.26 -13.40 -5.75
N TYR A 520 2.20 -14.33 -5.80
CA TYR A 520 2.28 -15.41 -4.85
C TYR A 520 3.72 -15.85 -4.64
N SER A 521 3.97 -16.43 -3.47
CA SER A 521 5.30 -16.92 -3.12
C SER A 521 5.76 -18.03 -4.07
N TYR A 522 6.99 -17.92 -4.55
CA TYR A 522 7.72 -18.92 -5.33
C TYR A 522 7.80 -20.27 -4.60
N TYR A 523 7.78 -20.21 -3.26
CA TYR A 523 7.80 -21.32 -2.34
C TYR A 523 6.41 -21.88 -2.01
N SER A 524 5.35 -21.23 -2.51
CA SER A 524 3.94 -21.62 -2.39
C SER A 524 3.37 -22.04 -3.76
N PHE A 525 2.13 -22.55 -3.77
CA PHE A 525 1.46 -23.07 -4.98
C PHE A 525 2.30 -24.07 -5.74
N MET A 526 2.80 -25.07 -5.02
CA MET A 526 3.40 -26.18 -5.72
C MET A 526 2.31 -27.00 -6.40
N ASP A 527 2.59 -27.53 -7.59
CA ASP A 527 1.69 -28.39 -8.40
C ASP A 527 1.26 -29.70 -7.68
N PHE A 528 1.61 -29.78 -6.40
CA PHE A 528 1.53 -30.87 -5.44
C PHE A 528 0.66 -30.54 -4.22
N ASP A 529 0.30 -29.26 -3.99
CA ASP A 529 -0.58 -28.87 -2.90
C ASP A 529 -2.05 -29.06 -3.31
N LYS A 530 -2.62 -30.20 -2.92
CA LYS A 530 -4.02 -30.56 -3.21
C LYS A 530 -5.02 -29.53 -2.67
N GLN A 531 -4.69 -28.78 -1.62
CA GLN A 531 -5.61 -27.79 -1.04
C GLN A 531 -5.66 -26.51 -1.88
N LYS A 532 -4.57 -26.18 -2.57
CA LYS A 532 -4.44 -24.93 -3.35
C LYS A 532 -4.50 -25.15 -4.87
N ILE A 533 -4.58 -26.40 -5.33
CA ILE A 533 -4.59 -26.75 -6.75
C ILE A 533 -5.74 -26.09 -7.53
N GLN A 534 -6.90 -25.91 -6.89
CA GLN A 534 -8.04 -25.24 -7.51
C GLN A 534 -7.69 -23.79 -7.89
N LEU A 535 -7.14 -23.03 -6.94
CA LEU A 535 -6.72 -21.65 -7.19
C LEU A 535 -5.56 -21.60 -8.18
N PHE A 536 -4.59 -22.51 -8.07
CA PHE A 536 -3.51 -22.61 -9.05
C PHE A 536 -4.05 -22.81 -10.48
N HIS A 537 -5.05 -23.68 -10.64
CA HIS A 537 -5.66 -23.92 -11.94
C HIS A 537 -6.34 -22.68 -12.56
N VAL A 538 -6.75 -21.71 -11.73
CA VAL A 538 -7.31 -20.44 -12.19
C VAL A 538 -6.23 -19.51 -12.74
N ILE A 539 -5.05 -19.49 -12.12
CA ILE A 539 -4.02 -18.45 -12.35
C ILE A 539 -2.87 -18.89 -13.24
N LYS A 540 -2.67 -20.20 -13.41
CA LYS A 540 -1.54 -20.85 -14.09
C LYS A 540 -1.17 -20.23 -15.44
N ASP A 541 -2.15 -19.94 -16.30
CA ASP A 541 -1.94 -19.47 -17.67
C ASP A 541 -1.57 -17.96 -17.72
N SER A 542 -1.69 -17.28 -16.58
CA SER A 542 -1.38 -15.85 -16.44
C SER A 542 -0.08 -15.58 -15.68
N LYS A 543 0.62 -16.65 -15.27
CA LYS A 543 1.83 -16.57 -14.44
C LYS A 543 3.02 -15.95 -15.19
N PHE A 544 3.84 -15.20 -14.46
CA PHE A 544 5.16 -14.71 -14.85
C PHE A 544 6.11 -14.78 -13.63
N ASP A 545 7.35 -15.21 -13.83
CA ASP A 545 8.35 -15.27 -12.75
C ASP A 545 9.06 -13.91 -12.60
N VAL A 546 9.02 -13.33 -11.40
CA VAL A 546 9.79 -12.12 -11.06
C VAL A 546 11.29 -12.47 -11.02
N PRO A 547 12.22 -11.54 -11.36
CA PRO A 547 13.66 -11.79 -11.26
C PRO A 547 14.06 -12.49 -9.96
N LEU A 548 14.74 -13.63 -10.09
CA LEU A 548 14.99 -14.53 -8.96
C LEU A 548 16.23 -14.08 -8.19
N ILE A 549 16.02 -13.49 -7.01
CA ILE A 549 17.07 -12.99 -6.10
C ILE A 549 18.14 -14.07 -5.83
N THR A 550 17.74 -15.34 -5.68
CA THR A 550 18.69 -16.42 -5.38
C THR A 550 19.54 -16.89 -6.57
N ARG A 551 19.18 -16.49 -7.79
CA ARG A 551 19.88 -16.87 -9.04
C ARG A 551 20.55 -15.68 -9.72
N GLU A 552 20.03 -14.48 -9.51
CA GLU A 552 20.45 -13.28 -10.22
C GLU A 552 21.07 -12.27 -9.25
N LYS A 553 22.41 -12.28 -9.18
CA LYS A 553 23.15 -11.35 -8.30
C LYS A 553 22.73 -9.89 -8.52
N GLN A 554 22.49 -9.49 -9.76
CA GLN A 554 22.07 -8.12 -10.08
C GLN A 554 20.71 -7.74 -9.48
N ALA A 555 19.79 -8.70 -9.31
CA ALA A 555 18.51 -8.45 -8.64
C ALA A 555 18.73 -8.18 -7.14
N TYR A 556 19.62 -8.94 -6.49
CA TYR A 556 19.99 -8.70 -5.09
C TYR A 556 20.73 -7.36 -4.91
N ASP A 557 21.74 -7.10 -5.75
CA ASP A 557 22.51 -5.85 -5.72
C ASP A 557 21.61 -4.63 -5.92
N PHE A 558 20.60 -4.75 -6.80
CA PHE A 558 19.58 -3.73 -7.01
C PHE A 558 18.74 -3.47 -5.75
N ILE A 559 18.27 -4.52 -5.07
CA ILE A 559 17.52 -4.40 -3.80
C ILE A 559 18.34 -3.66 -2.75
N VAL A 560 19.58 -4.11 -2.54
CA VAL A 560 20.49 -3.53 -1.53
C VAL A 560 20.76 -2.05 -1.85
N SER A 561 21.03 -1.72 -3.11
CA SER A 561 21.25 -0.32 -3.52
C SER A 561 20.03 0.54 -3.24
N LYS A 562 18.83 0.08 -3.59
CA LYS A 562 17.60 0.88 -3.40
C LYS A 562 17.23 1.08 -1.95
N LEU A 563 17.39 0.06 -1.11
CA LEU A 563 17.16 0.20 0.32
C LEU A 563 18.19 1.12 1.00
N LYS A 564 19.45 1.14 0.52
CA LYS A 564 20.43 2.15 0.96
C LYS A 564 20.01 3.56 0.57
N ASP A 565 19.57 3.78 -0.67
CA ASP A 565 19.10 5.09 -1.13
C ASP A 565 17.93 5.59 -0.26
N GLU A 566 16.97 4.72 0.05
CA GLU A 566 15.84 5.05 0.93
C GLU A 566 16.29 5.32 2.37
N TYR A 567 17.23 4.54 2.90
CA TYR A 567 17.78 4.76 4.23
C TYR A 567 18.51 6.12 4.33
N ILE A 568 19.36 6.44 3.35
CA ILE A 568 20.07 7.73 3.29
C ILE A 568 19.04 8.87 3.19
N SER A 569 18.03 8.73 2.33
CA SER A 569 16.99 9.75 2.18
C SER A 569 16.20 9.97 3.47
N LEU A 570 16.05 8.95 4.31
CA LEU A 570 15.23 9.02 5.51
C LEU A 570 16.03 9.51 6.73
N PHE A 571 17.22 8.94 6.95
CA PHE A 571 18.07 9.18 8.13
C PHE A 571 19.23 10.15 7.89
N GLU A 572 19.42 10.62 6.65
CA GLU A 572 20.44 11.61 6.28
C GLU A 572 21.87 11.18 6.66
N THR A 573 22.12 9.87 6.59
CA THR A 573 23.40 9.26 6.94
C THR A 573 23.75 8.12 5.99
N THR A 574 25.05 7.93 5.76
CA THR A 574 25.62 6.84 4.95
C THR A 574 26.30 5.77 5.80
N ASP A 575 26.13 5.81 7.12
CA ASP A 575 26.66 4.80 8.02
C ASP A 575 25.77 3.54 8.02
N PHE A 576 26.35 2.42 7.58
CA PHE A 576 25.65 1.15 7.40
C PHE A 576 26.34 0.04 8.22
N LYS A 577 26.00 -0.04 9.51
CA LYS A 577 26.66 -0.97 10.46
C LYS A 577 26.58 -2.44 10.07
N SER A 578 25.49 -2.86 9.42
CA SER A 578 25.25 -4.28 9.05
C SER A 578 25.64 -4.62 7.61
N ILE A 579 26.36 -3.75 6.89
CA ILE A 579 26.54 -3.91 5.44
C ILE A 579 27.34 -5.15 5.05
N ASP A 580 28.38 -5.50 5.81
CA ASP A 580 29.20 -6.68 5.53
C ASP A 580 28.36 -7.96 5.61
N LYS A 581 27.44 -8.02 6.59
CA LYS A 581 26.51 -9.14 6.75
C LYS A 581 25.47 -9.21 5.63
N ILE A 582 24.95 -8.06 5.19
CA ILE A 582 24.04 -7.98 4.03
C ILE A 582 24.74 -8.49 2.76
N ASN A 583 26.03 -8.18 2.59
CA ASN A 583 26.81 -8.57 1.42
C ASN A 583 27.29 -10.03 1.46
N SER A 584 27.43 -10.63 2.65
CA SER A 584 27.94 -12.01 2.81
C SER A 584 26.89 -13.09 2.52
N ASP A 585 25.60 -12.73 2.51
CA ASP A 585 24.48 -13.66 2.44
C ASP A 585 23.30 -13.07 1.65
N LEU A 586 22.27 -13.88 1.37
CA LEU A 586 21.05 -13.42 0.69
C LEU A 586 19.89 -13.30 1.67
N TYR A 587 19.42 -12.08 1.89
CA TYR A 587 18.28 -11.76 2.75
C TYR A 587 17.07 -11.28 1.93
N ASP A 588 15.87 -11.44 2.49
CA ASP A 588 14.68 -10.78 1.92
C ASP A 588 14.71 -9.26 2.11
N PHE A 589 13.91 -8.54 1.35
CA PHE A 589 13.80 -7.09 1.25
C PHE A 589 13.49 -6.44 2.60
N GLU A 590 12.53 -6.99 3.36
CA GLU A 590 12.19 -6.47 4.68
C GLU A 590 13.35 -6.70 5.67
N SER A 591 14.05 -7.83 5.57
CA SER A 591 15.19 -8.18 6.40
C SER A 591 16.39 -7.28 6.13
N ILE A 592 16.70 -6.97 4.87
CA ILE A 592 17.73 -5.98 4.52
C ILE A 592 17.37 -4.61 5.12
N ALA A 593 16.11 -4.17 4.95
CA ALA A 593 15.65 -2.91 5.53
C ALA A 593 15.81 -2.89 7.06
N LYS A 594 15.44 -3.97 7.77
CA LYS A 594 15.64 -4.10 9.22
C LYS A 594 17.11 -4.06 9.62
N MET A 595 17.99 -4.73 8.87
CA MET A 595 19.43 -4.77 9.15
C MET A 595 20.11 -3.41 8.96
N LEU A 596 19.68 -2.62 7.97
CA LEU A 596 20.15 -1.25 7.79
C LEU A 596 19.74 -0.33 8.95
N LEU A 597 18.64 -0.64 9.63
CA LEU A 597 18.11 0.15 10.76
C LEU A 597 18.68 -0.26 12.12
N GLN A 598 19.47 -1.34 12.19
CA GLN A 598 20.10 -1.75 13.45
C GLN A 598 21.25 -0.82 13.82
N GLU A 599 21.23 -0.40 15.08
CA GLU A 599 22.29 0.38 15.72
C GLU A 599 23.29 -0.50 16.45
#